data_AF-A0A5C5XE78-F1
#
_entry.id   AF-A0A5C5XE78-F1
#
_cell.length_a   1.000
_cell.length_b   1.000
_cell.length_c   1.000
_cell.angle_alpha   90.00
_cell.angle_beta   90.00
_cell.angle_gamma   90.00
#
_symmetry.space_group_name_H-M   'P 1'
#
loop_
_entity.id
_entity.type
_entity.pdbx_description
1 polymer ?
#
loop_
_entity_poly.entity_id
_entity_poly.type
_entity_poly.pdbx_seq_one_letter_code
_entity_poly.pdbx_strand_id
1 'polypeptide(L)'
;MPGELEMTMDRSRELEAPFWDSHRPSDHANLQLAELHHDDDECDQVIGRRFSRYRCDALLGRGGMGRVYLAYHSQLGRPCALKISSPSATQNYQSNWLATLQEGRSAAKLIHPHIVTVHAVGEEAGRYYIEMELVSGGSLRNWIKQQGAIPALKALQWISSIGSGVDFAHRHGILHRDIKPDNILICSRGQAKLADFGLARRNDLPDALPHGQIIGTLPYLAPEVLQSGEHTTSSDVYALGISLYYLLTGQLPYNGKSYAEIAHRILTTKPYDLRELQPEIPLNVAECVTSMMSKDSLSRPNNGTAAWHLVSSILGQMRDVDTILTEALGHDSAVSWIRCHEKYRLTVQLPDGRKQRVFVESSNHKNDEKLLLIYSICCPATDSFYETALRLNSELSHGGLAIREIEGVSHFVMVDTYPRGTVDPEEVRKSVRLVAETADSVENQLTNADLN
;
A
#
# COMPACT_ATOMS: atom_id res chain seq x y z
N MET A 1 0.22 19.42 63.39
CA MET A 1 -0.19 20.62 62.61
C MET A 1 0.60 20.59 61.32
N PRO A 2 -0.06 20.38 60.17
CA PRO A 2 0.57 20.00 58.91
C PRO A 2 1.03 21.22 58.10
N GLY A 3 2.14 21.08 57.38
CA GLY A 3 2.52 21.96 56.27
C GLY A 3 2.42 21.14 54.98
N GLU A 4 1.50 21.55 54.11
CA GLU A 4 1.22 20.94 52.82
C GLU A 4 2.41 21.10 51.87
N LEU A 5 2.85 19.98 51.28
CA LEU A 5 3.75 19.95 50.13
C LEU A 5 2.87 19.92 48.87
N GLU A 6 2.70 21.09 48.24
CA GLU A 6 2.14 21.19 46.89
C GLU A 6 3.13 20.58 45.88
N MET A 7 2.76 19.41 45.34
CA MET A 7 3.34 18.87 44.12
C MET A 7 2.77 19.64 42.92
N THR A 8 3.46 20.69 42.48
CA THR A 8 3.21 21.28 41.16
C THR A 8 3.73 20.31 40.08
N MET A 9 2.80 19.62 39.40
CA MET A 9 3.10 18.88 38.17
C MET A 9 3.41 19.87 37.05
N ASP A 10 4.67 19.92 36.66
CA ASP A 10 5.15 20.57 35.44
C ASP A 10 4.56 19.86 34.21
N ARG A 11 3.56 20.50 33.58
CA ARG A 11 2.97 20.11 32.30
C ARG A 11 3.63 20.91 31.17
N SER A 12 4.89 20.60 30.88
CA SER A 12 5.64 21.17 29.76
C SER A 12 6.37 20.07 28.98
N ARG A 13 5.62 19.19 28.31
CA ARG A 13 6.15 18.45 27.16
C ARG A 13 5.29 18.83 25.97
N GLU A 14 5.74 19.89 25.29
CA GLU A 14 5.27 20.27 23.96
C GLU A 14 5.45 19.08 23.02
N LEU A 15 4.33 18.57 22.52
CA LEU A 15 4.32 17.68 21.37
C LEU A 15 4.59 18.56 20.15
N GLU A 16 5.83 18.55 19.66
CA GLU A 16 6.18 19.16 18.38
C GLU A 16 5.29 18.55 17.28
N ALA A 17 4.53 19.41 16.59
CA ALA A 17 3.74 19.02 15.43
C ALA A 17 4.69 18.61 14.29
N PRO A 18 4.39 17.53 13.54
CA PRO A 18 5.21 17.15 12.39
C PRO A 18 5.22 18.28 11.35
N PHE A 19 6.41 18.51 10.83
CA PHE A 19 6.86 19.63 10.01
C PHE A 19 6.09 19.73 8.67
N TRP A 20 5.10 20.62 8.60
CA TRP A 20 4.35 20.96 7.37
C TRP A 20 4.46 22.47 7.06
N ASP A 21 5.67 23.04 7.03
CA ASP A 21 5.87 24.33 6.38
C ASP A 21 7.33 24.58 5.96
N SER A 22 7.53 24.87 4.67
CA SER A 22 8.59 25.79 4.20
C SER A 22 8.43 26.05 2.70
N HIS A 23 7.66 27.08 2.35
CA HIS A 23 7.81 27.77 1.06
C HIS A 23 8.87 28.87 1.17
N ARG A 24 9.87 28.85 0.29
CA ARG A 24 10.37 30.03 -0.44
C ARG A 24 10.82 29.59 -1.85
N PRO A 25 10.32 30.21 -2.93
CA PRO A 25 10.84 29.99 -4.27
C PRO A 25 12.05 30.88 -4.53
N SER A 26 13.12 30.31 -5.10
CA SER A 26 14.21 31.05 -5.72
C SER A 26 14.32 30.67 -7.20
N ASP A 27 13.88 31.61 -8.05
CA ASP A 27 14.41 32.01 -9.36
C ASP A 27 14.75 30.98 -10.44
N HIS A 28 13.83 30.79 -11.41
CA HIS A 28 13.89 31.38 -12.76
C HIS A 28 13.11 30.54 -13.80
N ALA A 29 11.96 31.05 -14.25
CA ALA A 29 11.57 31.15 -15.68
C ALA A 29 10.23 31.89 -15.79
N ASN A 30 10.28 33.13 -16.29
CA ASN A 30 9.16 34.05 -16.47
C ASN A 30 8.03 33.46 -17.32
N LEU A 31 6.82 33.43 -16.76
CA LEU A 31 5.56 33.55 -17.49
C LEU A 31 4.83 34.76 -16.92
N GLN A 32 4.50 35.71 -17.79
CA GLN A 32 3.87 36.99 -17.44
C GLN A 32 2.54 36.77 -16.71
N LEU A 33 2.45 37.45 -15.56
CA LEU A 33 1.28 37.61 -14.71
C LEU A 33 0.12 38.24 -15.49
N ALA A 34 -0.99 37.51 -15.57
CA ALA A 34 -2.32 38.07 -15.70
C ALA A 34 -3.05 37.83 -14.37
N GLU A 35 -3.15 38.90 -13.58
CA GLU A 35 -4.10 39.19 -12.50
C GLU A 35 -4.39 38.09 -11.47
N LEU A 36 -3.64 38.17 -10.36
CA LEU A 36 -3.97 37.54 -9.08
C LEU A 36 -5.30 38.11 -8.56
N HIS A 37 -6.39 37.38 -8.73
CA HIS A 37 -7.57 37.53 -7.88
C HIS A 37 -7.16 37.20 -6.43
N HIS A 38 -7.27 38.19 -5.54
CA HIS A 38 -7.21 38.06 -4.09
C HIS A 38 -8.41 37.20 -3.60
N ASP A 39 -8.31 35.89 -3.73
CA ASP A 39 -9.17 34.93 -3.00
C ASP A 39 -8.41 34.46 -1.73
N ASP A 40 -8.15 35.38 -0.81
CA ASP A 40 -7.85 35.05 0.59
C ASP A 40 -9.15 34.55 1.24
N ASP A 41 -9.42 33.28 0.93
CA ASP A 41 -10.67 32.53 1.07
C ASP A 41 -11.11 32.36 2.55
N GLU A 42 -12.40 32.60 2.84
CA GLU A 42 -13.11 32.40 4.13
C GLU A 42 -12.96 30.99 4.78
N CYS A 43 -12.23 30.07 4.15
CA CYS A 43 -12.03 28.71 4.63
C CYS A 43 -10.80 28.57 5.56
N ASP A 44 -9.82 29.47 5.48
CA ASP A 44 -8.71 29.48 6.46
C ASP A 44 -9.18 29.92 7.87
N GLN A 45 -10.43 30.40 8.00
CA GLN A 45 -11.07 30.75 9.27
C GLN A 45 -11.51 29.55 10.14
N VAL A 46 -11.44 28.32 9.63
CA VAL A 46 -11.88 27.13 10.39
C VAL A 46 -10.78 26.60 11.33
N ILE A 47 -9.51 26.91 11.04
CA ILE A 47 -8.36 26.50 11.86
C ILE A 47 -8.42 27.17 13.24
N GLY A 48 -8.21 26.39 14.30
CA GLY A 48 -8.33 26.84 15.69
C GLY A 48 -9.77 27.06 16.16
N ARG A 49 -10.77 26.86 15.28
CA ARG A 49 -12.19 26.95 15.60
C ARG A 49 -12.85 25.57 15.61
N ARG A 50 -14.05 25.53 16.17
CA ARG A 50 -14.89 24.33 16.19
C ARG A 50 -15.81 24.35 14.97
N PHE A 51 -15.79 23.27 14.20
CA PHE A 51 -16.69 23.00 13.09
C PHE A 51 -17.54 21.78 13.47
N SER A 52 -18.83 21.99 13.78
CA SER A 52 -19.69 20.96 14.36
C SER A 52 -19.08 20.33 15.64
N ARG A 53 -18.80 19.02 15.63
CA ARG A 53 -18.13 18.28 16.72
C ARG A 53 -16.61 18.22 16.61
N TYR A 54 -16.03 18.84 15.58
CA TYR A 54 -14.61 18.77 15.25
C TYR A 54 -13.90 20.07 15.64
N ARG A 55 -12.72 19.96 16.25
CA ARG A 55 -11.79 21.07 16.38
C ARG A 55 -10.76 20.93 15.26
N CYS A 56 -10.69 21.89 14.35
CA CYS A 56 -9.74 21.83 13.23
C CYS A 56 -8.40 22.40 13.68
N ASP A 57 -7.38 21.55 13.75
CA ASP A 57 -6.08 21.87 14.33
C ASP A 57 -5.09 22.39 13.26
N ALA A 58 -5.10 21.83 12.04
CA ALA A 58 -4.23 22.26 10.95
C ALA A 58 -4.82 21.94 9.56
N LEU A 59 -4.36 22.63 8.52
CA LEU A 59 -4.67 22.28 7.13
C LEU A 59 -3.70 21.22 6.62
N LEU A 60 -4.21 20.09 6.14
CA LEU A 60 -3.42 18.99 5.57
C LEU A 60 -3.30 19.08 4.04
N GLY A 61 -4.31 19.62 3.37
CA GLY A 61 -4.31 19.69 1.91
C GLY A 61 -5.39 20.60 1.34
N ARG A 62 -5.09 21.18 0.17
CA ARG A 62 -6.01 21.97 -0.65
C ARG A 62 -6.31 21.19 -1.93
N GLY A 63 -7.59 21.07 -2.29
CA GLY A 63 -8.01 20.45 -3.55
C GLY A 63 -9.22 21.17 -4.14
N GLY A 64 -9.54 20.90 -5.41
CA GLY A 64 -10.65 21.56 -6.12
C GLY A 64 -12.04 21.33 -5.51
N MET A 65 -12.20 20.30 -4.67
CA MET A 65 -13.46 20.00 -3.97
C MET A 65 -13.56 20.62 -2.58
N GLY A 66 -12.46 21.13 -2.02
CA GLY A 66 -12.44 21.52 -0.63
C GLY A 66 -11.07 21.40 0.02
N ARG A 67 -11.07 21.55 1.32
CA ARG A 67 -9.87 21.56 2.15
C ARG A 67 -9.92 20.38 3.12
N VAL A 68 -8.79 19.70 3.30
CA VAL A 68 -8.65 18.60 4.24
C VAL A 68 -7.92 19.13 5.46
N TYR A 69 -8.52 18.98 6.64
CA TYR A 69 -7.95 19.44 7.90
C TYR A 69 -7.59 18.25 8.79
N LEU A 70 -6.50 18.40 9.53
CA LEU A 70 -6.28 17.64 10.75
C LEU A 70 -7.29 18.15 11.76
N ALA A 71 -8.13 17.27 12.26
CA ALA A 71 -9.15 17.64 13.23
C ALA A 71 -9.20 16.65 14.39
N TYR A 72 -9.69 17.14 15.52
CA TYR A 72 -9.96 16.32 16.70
C TYR A 72 -11.47 16.15 16.87
N HIS A 73 -11.95 14.90 16.78
CA HIS A 73 -13.35 14.58 17.02
C HIS A 73 -13.63 14.65 18.52
N SER A 74 -14.29 15.71 18.99
CA SER A 74 -14.41 16.01 20.42
C SER A 74 -15.22 14.96 21.21
N GLN A 75 -16.26 14.37 20.60
CA GLN A 75 -17.07 13.35 21.28
C GLN A 75 -16.40 11.96 21.34
N LEU A 76 -15.64 11.58 20.31
CA LEU A 76 -14.94 10.29 20.24
C LEU A 76 -13.53 10.35 20.83
N GLY A 77 -13.00 11.54 21.09
CA GLY A 77 -11.68 11.73 21.71
C GLY A 77 -10.49 11.30 20.84
N ARG A 78 -10.62 11.35 19.50
CA ARG A 78 -9.58 10.90 18.57
C ARG A 78 -9.30 11.87 17.43
N PRO A 79 -8.07 11.88 16.88
CA PRO A 79 -7.77 12.63 15.65
C PRO A 79 -8.45 11.99 14.43
N CYS A 80 -8.73 12.82 13.42
CA CYS A 80 -9.31 12.44 12.13
C CYS A 80 -8.83 13.39 11.04
N ALA A 81 -8.96 12.97 9.78
CA ALA A 81 -8.90 13.88 8.64
C ALA A 81 -10.32 14.33 8.31
N LEU A 82 -10.54 15.65 8.22
CA LEU A 82 -11.85 16.23 7.94
C LEU A 82 -11.80 17.01 6.62
N LYS A 83 -12.42 16.48 5.57
CA LYS A 83 -12.55 17.17 4.28
C LYS A 83 -13.80 18.03 4.30
N ILE A 84 -13.66 19.35 4.11
CA ILE A 84 -14.76 20.32 4.09
C ILE A 84 -14.84 20.94 2.69
N SER A 85 -16.05 20.99 2.11
CA SER A 85 -16.27 21.53 0.77
C SER A 85 -16.02 23.04 0.66
N SER A 86 -15.48 23.51 -0.46
CA SER A 86 -15.24 24.94 -0.72
C SER A 86 -16.52 25.74 -1.04
N PRO A 87 -16.67 27.02 -0.62
CA PRO A 87 -17.79 27.88 -1.01
C PRO A 87 -17.88 28.14 -2.51
N SER A 88 -16.77 28.28 -3.24
CA SER A 88 -16.77 28.49 -4.70
C SER A 88 -17.33 27.28 -5.49
N ALA A 89 -17.40 26.11 -4.86
CA ALA A 89 -18.09 24.95 -5.41
C ALA A 89 -19.63 25.04 -5.33
N THR A 90 -20.17 26.03 -4.60
CA THR A 90 -21.59 26.15 -4.23
C THR A 90 -22.41 27.10 -5.11
N GLN A 91 -21.81 27.83 -6.06
CA GLN A 91 -22.56 28.75 -6.94
C GLN A 91 -23.54 28.07 -7.91
N ASN A 92 -23.46 26.75 -8.11
CA ASN A 92 -24.50 25.94 -8.75
C ASN A 92 -25.14 24.99 -7.71
N TYR A 93 -26.12 25.53 -6.97
CA TYR A 93 -26.67 25.07 -5.69
C TYR A 93 -27.30 23.65 -5.61
N GLN A 94 -27.41 22.86 -6.70
CA GLN A 94 -28.14 21.56 -6.66
C GLN A 94 -27.42 20.34 -7.24
N SER A 95 -26.68 20.49 -8.34
CA SER A 95 -26.16 19.35 -9.10
C SER A 95 -24.82 18.79 -8.58
N ASN A 96 -24.01 19.59 -7.88
CA ASN A 96 -22.68 19.17 -7.43
C ASN A 96 -22.65 18.56 -6.02
N TRP A 97 -23.59 18.91 -5.12
CA TRP A 97 -23.56 18.44 -3.72
C TRP A 97 -24.21 17.06 -3.54
N LEU A 98 -25.28 16.75 -4.28
CA LEU A 98 -25.89 15.42 -4.29
C LEU A 98 -24.88 14.37 -4.73
N ALA A 99 -24.02 14.71 -5.68
CA ALA A 99 -22.90 13.89 -6.10
C ALA A 99 -21.93 13.64 -4.92
N THR A 100 -21.41 14.68 -4.26
CA THR A 100 -20.50 14.53 -3.11
C THR A 100 -21.10 13.73 -1.95
N LEU A 101 -22.40 13.89 -1.65
CA LEU A 101 -23.06 13.13 -0.60
C LEU A 101 -23.29 11.67 -0.99
N GLN A 102 -23.74 11.40 -2.22
CA GLN A 102 -23.86 10.02 -2.73
C GLN A 102 -22.52 9.31 -2.78
N GLU A 103 -21.47 10.05 -3.10
CA GLU A 103 -20.10 9.58 -3.22
C GLU A 103 -19.49 9.30 -1.85
N GLY A 104 -19.62 10.20 -0.87
CA GLY A 104 -19.24 9.94 0.52
C GLY A 104 -19.97 8.73 1.11
N ARG A 105 -21.26 8.55 0.78
CA ARG A 105 -22.03 7.34 1.14
C ARG A 105 -21.57 6.08 0.41
N SER A 106 -21.06 6.20 -0.80
CA SER A 106 -20.54 5.07 -1.58
C SER A 106 -19.15 4.65 -1.06
N ALA A 107 -18.28 5.63 -0.79
CA ALA A 107 -16.99 5.42 -0.15
C ALA A 107 -17.14 4.87 1.28
N ALA A 108 -18.17 5.27 2.02
CA ALA A 108 -18.45 4.71 3.35
C ALA A 108 -18.78 3.20 3.36
N LYS A 109 -19.14 2.61 2.20
CA LYS A 109 -19.31 1.15 2.07
C LYS A 109 -17.97 0.43 1.90
N LEU A 110 -16.89 1.15 1.60
CA LEU A 110 -15.59 0.57 1.31
C LEU A 110 -14.77 0.43 2.60
N ILE A 111 -14.83 -0.75 3.20
CA ILE A 111 -14.01 -1.11 4.38
C ILE A 111 -12.93 -2.09 3.92
N HIS A 112 -11.71 -1.58 3.75
CA HIS A 112 -10.58 -2.38 3.27
C HIS A 112 -9.25 -1.82 3.83
N PRO A 113 -8.26 -2.67 4.18
CA PRO A 113 -6.99 -2.20 4.75
C PRO A 113 -6.24 -1.19 3.88
N HIS A 114 -6.38 -1.28 2.55
CA HIS A 114 -5.73 -0.40 1.57
C HIS A 114 -6.62 0.71 1.01
N ILE A 115 -7.75 0.99 1.65
CA ILE A 115 -8.62 2.13 1.35
C ILE A 115 -8.70 3.01 2.59
N VAL A 116 -8.73 4.33 2.41
CA VAL A 116 -8.99 5.27 3.50
C VAL A 116 -10.45 5.14 3.92
N THR A 117 -10.65 4.83 5.19
CA THR A 117 -11.96 4.62 5.79
C THR A 117 -12.69 5.95 5.97
N VAL A 118 -13.91 6.04 5.43
CA VAL A 118 -14.84 7.12 5.70
C VAL A 118 -15.67 6.77 6.94
N HIS A 119 -15.57 7.57 7.98
CA HIS A 119 -16.28 7.35 9.24
C HIS A 119 -17.66 7.99 9.26
N ALA A 120 -17.78 9.20 8.71
CA ALA A 120 -19.02 9.95 8.71
C ALA A 120 -19.08 10.95 7.55
N VAL A 121 -20.29 11.29 7.14
CA VAL A 121 -20.58 12.39 6.24
C VAL A 121 -21.64 13.26 6.89
N GLY A 122 -21.51 14.58 6.80
CA GLY A 122 -22.47 15.50 7.40
C GLY A 122 -22.47 16.87 6.74
N GLU A 123 -23.27 17.76 7.31
CA GLU A 123 -23.43 19.14 6.89
C GLU A 123 -23.43 20.03 8.13
N GLU A 124 -22.71 21.15 8.06
CA GLU A 124 -22.69 22.16 9.11
C GLU A 124 -22.55 23.54 8.45
N ALA A 125 -23.41 24.48 8.84
CA ALA A 125 -23.42 25.85 8.31
C ALA A 125 -23.40 25.93 6.77
N GLY A 126 -24.15 25.04 6.10
CA GLY A 126 -24.24 24.95 4.64
C GLY A 126 -22.97 24.41 3.95
N ARG A 127 -22.01 23.89 4.72
CA ARG A 127 -20.79 23.24 4.22
C ARG A 127 -20.84 21.75 4.53
N TYR A 128 -20.64 20.93 3.51
CA TYR A 128 -20.57 19.48 3.67
C TYR A 128 -19.19 19.07 4.13
N TYR A 129 -19.14 18.00 4.91
CA TYR A 129 -17.90 17.43 5.38
C TYR A 129 -17.90 15.90 5.30
N ILE A 130 -16.70 15.35 5.12
CA ILE A 130 -16.42 13.92 5.20
C ILE A 130 -15.35 13.73 6.27
N GLU A 131 -15.70 12.97 7.30
CA GLU A 131 -14.75 12.51 8.31
C GLU A 131 -14.10 11.21 7.85
N MET A 132 -12.78 11.17 7.85
CA MET A 132 -11.96 10.05 7.42
C MET A 132 -10.96 9.66 8.51
N GLU A 133 -10.42 8.45 8.41
CA GLU A 133 -9.22 8.10 9.17
C GLU A 133 -8.05 9.05 8.82
N LEU A 134 -7.21 9.33 9.81
CA LEU A 134 -6.01 10.13 9.62
C LEU A 134 -4.84 9.21 9.23
N VAL A 135 -4.24 9.45 8.06
CA VAL A 135 -3.05 8.72 7.59
C VAL A 135 -1.84 9.66 7.64
N SER A 136 -0.83 9.33 8.46
CA SER A 136 0.20 10.28 8.90
C SER A 136 1.53 10.25 8.12
N GLY A 137 1.77 9.28 7.23
CA GLY A 137 3.06 9.09 6.55
C GLY A 137 3.19 9.79 5.18
N GLY A 138 2.28 10.71 4.87
CA GLY A 138 2.27 11.49 3.63
C GLY A 138 1.85 10.70 2.38
N SER A 139 1.78 11.38 1.24
CA SER A 139 1.43 10.76 -0.05
C SER A 139 2.66 10.20 -0.76
N LEU A 140 2.49 9.24 -1.66
CA LEU A 140 3.58 8.75 -2.50
C LEU A 140 4.21 9.86 -3.36
N ARG A 141 3.46 10.92 -3.69
CA ARG A 141 4.03 12.12 -4.32
C ARG A 141 5.06 12.79 -3.41
N ASN A 142 4.81 12.88 -2.11
CA ASN A 142 5.79 13.40 -1.14
C ASN A 142 7.04 12.50 -1.09
N TRP A 143 6.85 11.18 -1.11
CA TRP A 143 7.96 10.22 -1.13
C TRP A 143 8.85 10.39 -2.37
N ILE A 144 8.26 10.48 -3.57
CA ILE A 144 9.01 10.72 -4.81
C ILE A 144 9.76 12.07 -4.76
N LYS A 145 9.13 13.13 -4.23
CA LYS A 145 9.79 14.44 -4.09
C LYS A 145 11.01 14.39 -3.16
N GLN A 146 10.97 13.58 -2.11
CA GLN A 146 12.02 13.50 -1.11
C GLN A 146 13.15 12.53 -1.50
N GLN A 147 12.80 11.39 -2.11
CA GLN A 147 13.73 10.28 -2.36
C GLN A 147 14.05 10.07 -3.84
N GLY A 148 13.34 10.74 -4.74
CA GLY A 148 13.42 10.48 -6.17
C GLY A 148 12.71 9.18 -6.56
N ALA A 149 13.31 8.42 -7.47
CA ALA A 149 12.80 7.11 -7.88
C ALA A 149 12.78 6.13 -6.69
N ILE A 150 11.71 5.35 -6.60
CA ILE A 150 11.48 4.36 -5.55
C ILE A 150 11.99 2.99 -6.02
N PRO A 151 12.72 2.23 -5.16
CA PRO A 151 13.14 0.88 -5.48
C PRO A 151 12.00 -0.02 -5.93
N ALA A 152 12.22 -0.81 -6.99
CA ALA A 152 11.17 -1.57 -7.67
C ALA A 152 10.37 -2.50 -6.76
N LEU A 153 11.05 -3.20 -5.84
CA LEU A 153 10.39 -4.07 -4.86
C LEU A 153 9.36 -3.30 -4.01
N LYS A 154 9.75 -2.12 -3.51
CA LYS A 154 8.91 -1.28 -2.65
C LYS A 154 7.76 -0.64 -3.43
N ALA A 155 8.02 -0.18 -4.65
CA ALA A 155 7.00 0.35 -5.54
C ALA A 155 5.93 -0.72 -5.85
N LEU A 156 6.34 -1.96 -6.13
CA LEU A 156 5.42 -3.09 -6.37
C LEU A 156 4.63 -3.48 -5.13
N GLN A 157 5.24 -3.48 -3.93
CA GLN A 157 4.51 -3.73 -2.67
C GLN A 157 3.36 -2.73 -2.48
N TRP A 158 3.65 -1.44 -2.68
CA TRP A 158 2.63 -0.39 -2.58
C TRP A 158 1.57 -0.51 -3.66
N ILE A 159 1.95 -0.70 -4.93
CA ILE A 159 0.99 -0.83 -6.03
C ILE A 159 0.17 -2.11 -5.95
N SER A 160 0.72 -3.23 -5.46
CA SER A 160 -0.03 -4.46 -5.17
C SER A 160 -1.09 -4.20 -4.09
N SER A 161 -0.69 -3.56 -2.99
CA SER A 161 -1.60 -3.18 -1.90
C SER A 161 -2.76 -2.33 -2.40
N ILE A 162 -2.47 -1.31 -3.22
CA ILE A 162 -3.49 -0.44 -3.81
C ILE A 162 -4.33 -1.20 -4.85
N GLY A 163 -3.73 -2.09 -5.64
CA GLY A 163 -4.45 -2.96 -6.58
C GLY A 163 -5.52 -3.82 -5.88
N SER A 164 -5.21 -4.34 -4.68
CA SER A 164 -6.17 -5.05 -3.84
C SER A 164 -7.34 -4.15 -3.39
N GLY A 165 -7.06 -2.89 -3.03
CA GLY A 165 -8.12 -1.91 -2.73
C GLY A 165 -8.98 -1.55 -3.95
N VAL A 166 -8.35 -1.39 -5.12
CA VAL A 166 -9.05 -1.11 -6.38
C VAL A 166 -9.93 -2.29 -6.81
N ASP A 167 -9.44 -3.53 -6.68
CA ASP A 167 -10.24 -4.75 -6.85
C ASP A 167 -11.49 -4.72 -5.96
N PHE A 168 -11.30 -4.47 -4.66
CA PHE A 168 -12.39 -4.40 -3.70
C PHE A 168 -13.45 -3.36 -4.12
N ALA A 169 -13.03 -2.16 -4.53
CA ALA A 169 -13.95 -1.12 -4.99
C ALA A 169 -14.68 -1.52 -6.29
N HIS A 170 -13.97 -2.09 -7.27
CA HIS A 170 -14.58 -2.54 -8.53
C HIS A 170 -15.65 -3.60 -8.31
N ARG A 171 -15.44 -4.54 -7.38
CA ARG A 171 -16.45 -5.56 -7.00
C ARG A 171 -17.70 -4.94 -6.36
N HIS A 172 -17.58 -3.74 -5.79
CA HIS A 172 -18.70 -2.96 -5.28
C HIS A 172 -19.30 -1.98 -6.31
N GLY A 173 -18.88 -2.08 -7.58
CA GLY A 173 -19.37 -1.23 -8.67
C GLY A 173 -18.84 0.21 -8.61
N ILE A 174 -17.75 0.45 -7.88
CA ILE A 174 -17.16 1.78 -7.69
C ILE A 174 -15.85 1.87 -8.45
N LEU A 175 -15.73 2.87 -9.32
CA LEU A 175 -14.47 3.27 -9.97
C LEU A 175 -13.82 4.40 -9.17
N HIS A 176 -12.50 4.43 -9.12
CA HIS A 176 -11.75 5.48 -8.43
C HIS A 176 -11.65 6.76 -9.26
N ARG A 177 -11.30 6.66 -10.56
CA ARG A 177 -11.23 7.73 -11.57
C ARG A 177 -10.09 8.75 -11.43
N ASP A 178 -9.47 8.88 -10.26
CA ASP A 178 -8.31 9.78 -10.05
C ASP A 178 -7.15 9.09 -9.30
N ILE A 179 -6.77 7.88 -9.72
CA ILE A 179 -5.62 7.17 -9.11
C ILE A 179 -4.33 7.89 -9.51
N LYS A 180 -3.57 8.34 -8.51
CA LYS A 180 -2.26 8.99 -8.66
C LYS A 180 -1.50 8.95 -7.34
N PRO A 181 -0.18 9.15 -7.33
CA PRO A 181 0.62 9.14 -6.10
C PRO A 181 0.20 10.16 -5.04
N ASP A 182 -0.45 11.27 -5.40
CA ASP A 182 -1.02 12.23 -4.45
C ASP A 182 -2.16 11.63 -3.60
N ASN A 183 -2.91 10.69 -4.17
CA ASN A 183 -4.05 10.02 -3.52
C ASN A 183 -3.65 8.68 -2.88
N ILE A 184 -2.38 8.27 -2.98
CA ILE A 184 -1.87 7.06 -2.33
C ILE A 184 -1.08 7.49 -1.09
N LEU A 185 -1.66 7.26 0.09
CA LEU A 185 -1.10 7.67 1.38
C LEU A 185 -0.37 6.50 2.05
N ILE A 186 0.71 6.79 2.77
CA ILE A 186 1.46 5.81 3.54
C ILE A 186 1.11 5.96 5.02
N CYS A 187 0.72 4.87 5.68
CA CYS A 187 0.48 4.87 7.12
C CYS A 187 1.81 4.78 7.90
N SER A 188 1.76 5.01 9.21
CA SER A 188 2.94 4.91 10.08
C SER A 188 3.61 3.52 10.09
N ARG A 189 2.87 2.47 9.72
CA ARG A 189 3.37 1.09 9.58
C ARG A 189 3.91 0.78 8.17
N GLY A 190 4.01 1.79 7.29
CA GLY A 190 4.54 1.64 5.93
C GLY A 190 3.56 1.08 4.90
N GLN A 191 2.32 0.79 5.28
CA GLN A 191 1.29 0.28 4.36
C GLN A 191 0.67 1.41 3.54
N ALA A 192 0.38 1.13 2.27
CA ALA A 192 -0.27 2.08 1.37
C ALA A 192 -1.80 2.01 1.51
N LYS A 193 -2.45 3.17 1.46
CA LYS A 193 -3.91 3.36 1.47
C LYS A 193 -4.32 4.32 0.36
N LEU A 194 -5.34 3.95 -0.39
CA LEU A 194 -5.93 4.79 -1.43
C LEU A 194 -6.98 5.72 -0.82
N ALA A 195 -6.74 7.01 -0.95
CA ALA A 195 -7.62 8.09 -0.54
C ALA A 195 -8.44 8.61 -1.73
N ASP A 196 -9.44 9.45 -1.46
CA ASP A 196 -10.17 10.21 -2.48
C ASP A 196 -10.97 9.38 -3.51
N PHE A 197 -11.57 8.24 -3.07
CA PHE A 197 -12.48 7.44 -3.90
C PHE A 197 -13.66 8.26 -4.41
N GLY A 198 -13.73 8.41 -5.74
CA GLY A 198 -14.82 9.12 -6.40
C GLY A 198 -14.80 10.63 -6.18
N LEU A 199 -13.86 11.16 -5.39
CA LEU A 199 -13.75 12.57 -4.97
C LEU A 199 -13.15 13.48 -6.07
N ALA A 200 -13.38 13.15 -7.34
CA ALA A 200 -12.92 13.91 -8.48
C ALA A 200 -14.08 14.51 -9.29
N ARG A 201 -14.05 15.84 -9.38
CA ARG A 201 -14.99 16.68 -10.11
C ARG A 201 -14.63 16.56 -11.58
N ARG A 202 -15.56 17.01 -12.43
CA ARG A 202 -15.23 17.59 -13.74
C ARG A 202 -14.01 18.48 -13.52
N ASN A 203 -12.84 18.07 -13.97
CA ASN A 203 -11.80 19.05 -14.14
C ASN A 203 -12.31 19.91 -15.28
N ASP A 204 -12.35 21.23 -15.08
CA ASP A 204 -12.45 22.19 -16.16
C ASP A 204 -11.16 22.09 -16.98
N LEU A 205 -10.95 20.92 -17.60
CA LEU A 205 -10.04 20.77 -18.69
C LEU A 205 -10.49 21.82 -19.70
N PRO A 206 -9.58 22.69 -20.17
CA PRO A 206 -9.96 23.81 -21.02
C PRO A 206 -10.82 23.33 -22.19
N ASP A 207 -11.73 24.17 -22.69
CA ASP A 207 -12.57 23.90 -23.88
C ASP A 207 -11.77 23.43 -25.11
N ALA A 208 -10.45 23.61 -25.10
CA ALA A 208 -9.51 23.08 -26.08
C ALA A 208 -9.38 21.54 -26.10
N LEU A 209 -9.86 20.82 -25.09
CA LEU A 209 -9.96 19.36 -25.13
C LEU A 209 -11.33 18.94 -25.70
N PRO A 210 -11.39 17.94 -26.61
CA PRO A 210 -12.60 17.62 -27.38
C PRO A 210 -13.83 17.32 -26.52
N HIS A 211 -13.62 16.91 -25.27
CA HIS A 211 -14.64 16.62 -24.28
C HIS A 211 -14.37 17.50 -23.04
N GLY A 212 -14.83 18.75 -23.05
CA GLY A 212 -14.63 19.75 -21.97
C GLY A 212 -15.19 19.40 -20.58
N GLN A 213 -15.52 18.14 -20.32
CA GLN A 213 -15.98 17.61 -19.03
C GLN A 213 -15.37 16.24 -18.73
N ILE A 214 -14.04 16.16 -18.60
CA ILE A 214 -13.37 14.91 -18.18
C ILE A 214 -13.05 14.98 -16.68
N ILE A 215 -13.21 13.85 -16.00
CA ILE A 215 -12.90 13.69 -14.58
C ILE A 215 -11.49 13.10 -14.43
N GLY A 216 -10.69 13.62 -13.48
CA GLY A 216 -9.37 13.08 -13.14
C GLY A 216 -8.18 13.88 -13.68
N THR A 217 -6.99 13.52 -13.22
CA THR A 217 -5.76 14.31 -13.43
C THR A 217 -5.06 13.95 -14.74
N LEU A 218 -4.94 14.90 -15.68
CA LEU A 218 -4.60 14.64 -17.10
C LEU A 218 -3.46 13.62 -17.34
N PRO A 219 -2.27 13.71 -16.71
CA PRO A 219 -1.17 12.77 -16.99
C PRO A 219 -1.48 11.30 -16.66
N TYR A 220 -2.53 11.03 -15.88
CA TYR A 220 -2.95 9.69 -15.45
C TYR A 220 -4.20 9.19 -16.18
N LEU A 221 -4.79 10.02 -17.06
CA LEU A 221 -5.99 9.65 -17.80
C LEU A 221 -5.67 8.64 -18.89
N ALA A 222 -6.50 7.60 -18.97
CA ALA A 222 -6.40 6.59 -20.02
C ALA A 222 -6.78 7.18 -21.39
N PRO A 223 -6.19 6.69 -22.50
CA PRO A 223 -6.47 7.20 -23.85
C PRO A 223 -7.95 7.24 -24.22
N GLU A 224 -8.70 6.19 -23.87
CA GLU A 224 -10.14 6.09 -24.11
C GLU A 224 -10.93 7.14 -23.33
N VAL A 225 -10.49 7.50 -22.11
CA VAL A 225 -11.15 8.55 -21.30
C VAL A 225 -10.99 9.91 -21.97
N LEU A 226 -9.84 10.19 -22.60
CA LEU A 226 -9.65 11.42 -23.36
C LEU A 226 -10.51 11.46 -24.65
N GLN A 227 -10.81 10.29 -25.21
CA GLN A 227 -11.54 10.13 -26.46
C GLN A 227 -13.06 10.07 -26.29
N SER A 228 -13.58 9.53 -25.18
CA SER A 228 -15.02 9.37 -24.94
C SER A 228 -15.53 10.03 -23.67
N GLY A 229 -14.64 10.38 -22.73
CA GLY A 229 -15.00 10.82 -21.38
C GLY A 229 -15.46 9.68 -20.45
N GLU A 230 -15.54 8.44 -20.94
CA GLU A 230 -16.06 7.32 -20.17
C GLU A 230 -14.95 6.57 -19.42
N HIS A 231 -15.09 6.50 -18.10
CA HIS A 231 -14.22 5.71 -17.24
C HIS A 231 -14.70 4.25 -17.15
N THR A 232 -13.75 3.34 -17.15
CA THR A 232 -13.96 1.89 -16.95
C THR A 232 -13.03 1.36 -15.88
N THR A 233 -13.21 0.10 -15.45
CA THR A 233 -12.26 -0.57 -14.56
C THR A 233 -10.85 -0.65 -15.17
N SER A 234 -10.73 -0.77 -16.49
CA SER A 234 -9.44 -0.76 -17.21
C SER A 234 -8.78 0.63 -17.21
N SER A 235 -9.55 1.71 -17.08
CA SER A 235 -9.00 3.06 -16.95
C SER A 235 -8.33 3.30 -15.59
N ASP A 236 -8.85 2.71 -14.51
CA ASP A 236 -8.19 2.74 -13.19
C ASP A 236 -6.89 1.90 -13.20
N VAL A 237 -6.87 0.78 -13.93
CA VAL A 237 -5.65 -0.02 -14.15
C VAL A 237 -4.58 0.78 -14.90
N TYR A 238 -4.97 1.55 -15.92
CA TYR A 238 -4.05 2.44 -16.61
C TYR A 238 -3.42 3.47 -15.67
N ALA A 239 -4.24 4.12 -14.84
CA ALA A 239 -3.77 5.10 -13.87
C ALA A 239 -2.84 4.48 -12.80
N LEU A 240 -3.08 3.22 -12.38
CA LEU A 240 -2.13 2.46 -11.57
C LEU A 240 -0.80 2.22 -12.29
N GLY A 241 -0.84 1.90 -13.59
CA GLY A 241 0.34 1.72 -14.43
C GLY A 241 1.18 3.00 -14.52
N ILE A 242 0.54 4.14 -14.77
CA ILE A 242 1.20 5.47 -14.77
C ILE A 242 1.80 5.78 -13.40
N SER A 243 1.08 5.46 -12.31
CA SER A 243 1.58 5.65 -10.95
C SER A 243 2.81 4.80 -10.67
N LEU A 244 2.82 3.52 -11.09
CA LEU A 244 3.97 2.63 -10.96
C LEU A 244 5.15 3.11 -11.80
N TYR A 245 4.93 3.53 -13.05
CA TYR A 245 5.96 4.14 -13.89
C TYR A 245 6.60 5.34 -13.20
N TYR A 246 5.78 6.23 -12.64
CA TYR A 246 6.27 7.43 -12.00
C TYR A 246 7.05 7.14 -10.71
N LEU A 247 6.62 6.13 -9.92
CA LEU A 247 7.37 5.65 -8.77
C LEU A 247 8.75 5.12 -9.18
N LEU A 248 8.81 4.31 -10.23
CA LEU A 248 10.04 3.64 -10.66
C LEU A 248 11.07 4.58 -11.30
N THR A 249 10.61 5.66 -11.95
CA THR A 249 11.48 6.55 -12.73
C THR A 249 11.67 7.92 -12.11
N GLY A 250 10.77 8.32 -11.20
CA GLY A 250 10.70 9.70 -10.72
C GLY A 250 10.25 10.70 -11.80
N GLN A 251 9.77 10.23 -12.96
CA GLN A 251 9.28 11.07 -14.06
C GLN A 251 7.97 10.54 -14.66
N LEU A 252 7.06 11.41 -15.07
CA LEU A 252 5.84 10.98 -15.77
C LEU A 252 6.18 10.53 -17.20
N PRO A 253 5.48 9.51 -17.74
CA PRO A 253 5.74 9.02 -19.10
C PRO A 253 5.35 10.03 -20.19
N TYR A 254 4.39 10.92 -19.87
CA TYR A 254 3.91 11.96 -20.77
C TYR A 254 3.98 13.32 -20.05
N ASN A 255 4.80 14.22 -20.58
CA ASN A 255 4.91 15.62 -20.14
C ASN A 255 4.74 16.56 -21.33
N GLY A 256 4.35 17.81 -21.11
CA GLY A 256 4.18 18.81 -22.16
C GLY A 256 4.02 20.20 -21.57
N LYS A 257 4.12 21.22 -22.43
CA LYS A 257 3.98 22.64 -22.05
C LYS A 257 2.51 23.08 -21.97
N SER A 258 1.58 22.28 -22.48
CA SER A 258 0.13 22.56 -22.43
C SER A 258 -0.68 21.26 -22.22
N TYR A 259 -1.91 21.40 -21.73
CA TYR A 259 -2.84 20.27 -21.60
C TYR A 259 -3.09 19.56 -22.94
N ALA A 260 -3.25 20.32 -24.03
CA ALA A 260 -3.45 19.75 -25.36
C ALA A 260 -2.23 18.92 -25.82
N GLU A 261 -1.01 19.36 -25.52
CA GLU A 261 0.22 18.63 -25.83
C GLU A 261 0.31 17.32 -25.04
N ILE A 262 0.00 17.36 -23.73
CA ILE A 262 0.01 16.16 -22.88
C ILE A 262 -1.05 15.16 -23.38
N ALA A 263 -2.27 15.61 -23.66
CA ALA A 263 -3.33 14.76 -24.19
C ALA A 263 -2.92 14.13 -25.54
N HIS A 264 -2.35 14.92 -26.44
CA HIS A 264 -1.84 14.41 -27.72
C HIS A 264 -0.76 13.33 -27.51
N ARG A 265 0.16 13.51 -26.55
CA ARG A 265 1.20 12.53 -26.23
C ARG A 265 0.62 11.23 -25.65
N ILE A 266 -0.35 11.33 -24.74
CA ILE A 266 -1.08 10.16 -24.22
C ILE A 266 -1.68 9.35 -25.38
N LEU A 267 -2.33 10.02 -26.33
CA LEU A 267 -2.99 9.37 -27.48
C LEU A 267 -2.00 8.80 -28.51
N THR A 268 -0.89 9.48 -28.81
CA THR A 268 -0.07 9.16 -29.99
C THR A 268 1.33 8.63 -29.67
N THR A 269 1.95 9.04 -28.56
CA THR A 269 3.35 8.73 -28.24
C THR A 269 3.52 7.41 -27.50
N LYS A 270 4.52 6.61 -27.89
CA LYS A 270 4.96 5.44 -27.09
C LYS A 270 5.78 5.96 -25.89
N PRO A 271 5.50 5.52 -24.64
CA PRO A 271 6.31 5.93 -23.50
C PRO A 271 7.75 5.43 -23.65
N TYR A 272 8.70 6.10 -23.00
CA TYR A 272 10.08 5.63 -22.94
C TYR A 272 10.15 4.26 -22.26
N ASP A 273 11.05 3.41 -22.75
CA ASP A 273 11.29 2.11 -22.13
C ASP A 273 11.84 2.32 -20.71
N LEU A 274 11.21 1.67 -19.74
CA LEU A 274 11.63 1.74 -18.34
C LEU A 274 13.08 1.32 -18.15
N ARG A 275 13.55 0.33 -18.90
CA ARG A 275 14.91 -0.22 -18.78
C ARG A 275 15.96 0.63 -19.49
N GLU A 276 15.55 1.48 -20.43
CA GLU A 276 16.43 2.53 -20.97
C GLU A 276 16.67 3.64 -19.94
N LEU A 277 15.64 3.99 -19.14
CA LEU A 277 15.74 5.00 -18.09
C LEU A 277 16.40 4.47 -16.81
N GLN A 278 16.11 3.22 -16.46
CA GLN A 278 16.53 2.56 -15.22
C GLN A 278 16.91 1.09 -15.53
N PRO A 279 18.16 0.82 -15.98
CA PRO A 279 18.60 -0.52 -16.39
C PRO A 279 18.50 -1.61 -15.31
N GLU A 280 18.53 -1.21 -14.04
CA GLU A 280 18.38 -2.07 -12.86
C GLU A 280 16.97 -2.66 -12.71
N ILE A 281 15.96 -2.11 -13.42
CA ILE A 281 14.59 -2.63 -13.35
C ILE A 281 14.52 -4.00 -14.05
N PRO A 282 14.02 -5.05 -13.37
CA PRO A 282 13.84 -6.36 -13.98
C PRO A 282 12.85 -6.34 -15.16
N LEU A 283 13.09 -7.19 -16.16
CA LEU A 283 12.29 -7.22 -17.39
C LEU A 283 10.79 -7.45 -17.12
N ASN A 284 10.45 -8.39 -16.26
CA ASN A 284 9.06 -8.68 -15.89
C ASN A 284 8.34 -7.47 -15.27
N VAL A 285 9.04 -6.62 -14.51
CA VAL A 285 8.48 -5.36 -13.98
C VAL A 285 8.21 -4.38 -15.09
N ALA A 286 9.16 -4.22 -16.03
CA ALA A 286 8.99 -3.32 -17.16
C ALA A 286 7.82 -3.75 -18.08
N GLU A 287 7.69 -5.05 -18.32
CA GLU A 287 6.59 -5.64 -19.09
C GLU A 287 5.24 -5.45 -18.38
N CYS A 288 5.20 -5.60 -17.06
CA CYS A 288 3.99 -5.32 -16.26
C CYS A 288 3.51 -3.88 -16.42
N VAL A 289 4.41 -2.90 -16.25
CA VAL A 289 4.06 -1.49 -16.41
C VAL A 289 3.58 -1.22 -17.83
N THR A 290 4.27 -1.79 -18.83
CA THR A 290 3.89 -1.65 -20.25
C THR A 290 2.49 -2.24 -20.52
N SER A 291 2.18 -3.41 -19.95
CA SER A 291 0.86 -4.04 -20.06
C SER A 291 -0.23 -3.18 -19.42
N MET A 292 -0.01 -2.67 -18.20
CA MET A 292 -0.97 -1.79 -17.52
C MET A 292 -1.16 -0.45 -18.24
N MET A 293 -0.13 0.06 -18.91
CA MET A 293 -0.15 1.32 -19.68
C MET A 293 -0.49 1.14 -21.16
N SER A 294 -0.94 -0.05 -21.60
CA SER A 294 -1.29 -0.27 -23.00
C SER A 294 -2.36 0.73 -23.44
N LYS A 295 -2.22 1.30 -24.65
CA LYS A 295 -3.22 2.27 -25.14
C LYS A 295 -4.55 1.61 -25.44
N ASP A 296 -4.50 0.40 -25.98
CA ASP A 296 -5.68 -0.44 -26.16
C ASP A 296 -6.13 -1.00 -24.81
N SER A 297 -7.34 -0.65 -24.39
CA SER A 297 -7.94 -1.08 -23.12
C SER A 297 -8.15 -2.59 -23.03
N LEU A 298 -8.29 -3.29 -24.17
CA LEU A 298 -8.45 -4.75 -24.22
C LEU A 298 -7.11 -5.48 -24.03
N SER A 299 -6.00 -4.81 -24.28
CA SER A 299 -4.64 -5.33 -24.08
C SER A 299 -4.11 -5.10 -22.66
N ARG A 300 -4.89 -4.46 -21.78
CA ARG A 300 -4.59 -4.26 -20.35
C ARG A 300 -5.25 -5.34 -19.49
N PRO A 301 -4.81 -5.53 -18.24
CA PRO A 301 -5.66 -6.15 -17.24
C PRO A 301 -7.01 -5.42 -17.18
N ASN A 302 -8.10 -6.17 -17.31
CA ASN A 302 -9.45 -5.63 -17.50
C ASN A 302 -10.04 -4.96 -16.25
N ASN A 303 -9.52 -5.28 -15.06
CA ASN A 303 -9.99 -4.76 -13.78
C ASN A 303 -8.90 -4.82 -12.70
N GLY A 304 -9.23 -4.29 -11.51
CA GLY A 304 -8.38 -4.30 -10.34
C GLY A 304 -7.94 -5.70 -9.92
N THR A 305 -8.81 -6.73 -10.04
CA THR A 305 -8.45 -8.12 -9.73
C THR A 305 -7.29 -8.60 -10.60
N ALA A 306 -7.42 -8.44 -11.93
CA ALA A 306 -6.40 -8.87 -12.89
C ALA A 306 -5.09 -8.09 -12.70
N ALA A 307 -5.17 -6.77 -12.47
CA ALA A 307 -4.00 -5.94 -12.19
C ALA A 307 -3.32 -6.34 -10.87
N TRP A 308 -4.09 -6.60 -9.81
CA TRP A 308 -3.56 -7.03 -8.52
C TRP A 308 -2.83 -8.38 -8.64
N HIS A 309 -3.42 -9.37 -9.33
CA HIS A 309 -2.75 -10.65 -9.56
C HIS A 309 -1.47 -10.52 -10.37
N LEU A 310 -1.49 -9.72 -11.44
CA LEU A 310 -0.30 -9.46 -12.27
C LEU A 310 0.85 -8.90 -11.42
N VAL A 311 0.60 -7.83 -10.67
CA VAL A 311 1.61 -7.16 -9.82
C VAL A 311 2.08 -8.09 -8.69
N SER A 312 1.16 -8.83 -8.07
CA SER A 312 1.48 -9.73 -6.95
C SER A 312 2.30 -10.94 -7.37
N SER A 313 2.04 -11.49 -8.57
CA SER A 313 2.85 -12.57 -9.15
C SER A 313 4.30 -12.12 -9.32
N ILE A 314 4.51 -10.94 -9.89
CA ILE A 314 5.85 -10.36 -10.10
C ILE A 314 6.54 -10.05 -8.77
N LEU A 315 5.81 -9.51 -7.80
CA LEU A 315 6.33 -9.28 -6.45
C LEU A 315 6.84 -10.58 -5.80
N GLY A 316 6.10 -11.69 -5.96
CA GLY A 316 6.53 -13.02 -5.52
C GLY A 316 7.77 -13.55 -6.23
N GLN A 317 7.94 -13.20 -7.49
CA GLN A 317 9.15 -13.51 -8.24
C GLN A 317 10.36 -12.72 -7.75
N MET A 318 10.18 -11.47 -7.33
CA MET A 318 11.24 -10.53 -6.93
C MET A 318 11.74 -10.68 -5.49
N ARG A 319 10.89 -11.09 -4.54
CA ARG A 319 11.36 -11.29 -3.16
C ARG A 319 12.36 -12.46 -3.11
N ASP A 320 13.61 -12.16 -2.77
CA ASP A 320 14.59 -13.19 -2.44
C ASP A 320 14.41 -13.64 -0.99
N VAL A 321 14.72 -14.92 -0.74
CA VAL A 321 14.65 -15.53 0.58
C VAL A 321 15.61 -14.82 1.54
N ASP A 322 16.78 -14.35 1.06
CA ASP A 322 17.73 -13.57 1.85
C ASP A 322 17.09 -12.31 2.46
N THR A 323 16.33 -11.54 1.67
CA THR A 323 15.64 -10.33 2.15
C THR A 323 14.58 -10.69 3.18
N ILE A 324 13.78 -11.73 2.91
CA ILE A 324 12.72 -12.18 3.84
C ILE A 324 13.33 -12.61 5.18
N LEU A 325 14.41 -13.40 5.16
CA LEU A 325 15.09 -13.83 6.37
C LEU A 325 15.73 -12.66 7.11
N THR A 326 16.31 -11.70 6.40
CA THR A 326 16.90 -10.50 7.02
C THR A 326 15.84 -9.64 7.71
N GLU A 327 14.70 -9.39 7.07
CA GLU A 327 13.58 -8.65 7.66
C GLU A 327 12.96 -9.41 8.86
N ALA A 328 12.81 -10.72 8.72
CA ALA A 328 12.18 -11.56 9.74
C ALA A 328 13.11 -11.87 10.93
N LEU A 329 14.40 -12.06 10.72
CA LEU A 329 15.30 -12.64 11.72
C LEU A 329 16.56 -11.80 11.99
N GLY A 330 16.80 -10.72 11.23
CA GLY A 330 18.01 -9.89 11.36
C GLY A 330 18.26 -9.27 12.73
N HIS A 331 17.20 -9.11 13.54
CA HIS A 331 17.28 -8.60 14.91
C HIS A 331 17.07 -9.68 15.98
N ASP A 332 16.90 -10.95 15.59
CA ASP A 332 16.64 -12.05 16.50
C ASP A 332 17.96 -12.74 16.90
N SER A 333 18.48 -12.42 18.08
CA SER A 333 19.74 -12.98 18.57
C SER A 333 19.69 -14.48 18.84
N ALA A 334 18.50 -15.08 18.97
CA ALA A 334 18.33 -16.51 19.19
C ALA A 334 18.39 -17.32 17.89
N VAL A 335 18.45 -16.65 16.73
CA VAL A 335 18.47 -17.30 15.42
C VAL A 335 19.69 -16.84 14.63
N SER A 336 20.45 -17.79 14.13
CA SER A 336 21.54 -17.53 13.18
C SER A 336 21.34 -18.38 11.94
N TRP A 337 21.85 -17.96 10.79
CA TRP A 337 21.70 -18.75 9.56
C TRP A 337 22.89 -18.64 8.64
N ILE A 338 23.03 -19.66 7.80
CA ILE A 338 23.98 -19.71 6.70
C ILE A 338 23.26 -20.09 5.41
N ARG A 339 23.73 -19.55 4.29
CA ARG A 339 23.26 -19.94 2.97
C ARG A 339 24.01 -21.17 2.49
N CYS A 340 23.26 -22.19 2.07
CA CYS A 340 23.76 -23.45 1.52
C CYS A 340 23.14 -23.67 0.13
N HIS A 341 23.79 -23.15 -0.91
CA HIS A 341 23.26 -23.14 -2.30
C HIS A 341 21.89 -22.43 -2.40
N GLU A 342 20.83 -23.17 -2.75
CA GLU A 342 19.44 -22.66 -2.87
C GLU A 342 18.64 -22.75 -1.56
N LYS A 343 19.27 -23.23 -0.48
CA LYS A 343 18.65 -23.43 0.83
C LYS A 343 19.35 -22.56 1.89
N TYR A 344 18.63 -22.23 2.94
CA TYR A 344 19.16 -21.57 4.12
C TYR A 344 19.05 -22.52 5.29
N ARG A 345 20.14 -22.70 6.02
CA ARG A 345 20.17 -23.48 7.25
C ARG A 345 20.26 -22.54 8.43
N LEU A 346 19.17 -22.47 9.19
CA LEU A 346 19.00 -21.70 10.40
C LEU A 346 19.33 -22.60 11.60
N THR A 347 19.94 -22.00 12.62
CA THR A 347 20.11 -22.57 13.96
C THR A 347 19.29 -21.72 14.92
N VAL A 348 18.24 -22.31 15.46
CA VAL A 348 17.29 -21.67 16.38
C VAL A 348 17.59 -22.14 17.79
N GLN A 349 17.84 -21.22 18.72
CA GLN A 349 18.01 -21.52 20.13
C GLN A 349 16.65 -21.50 20.84
N LEU A 350 16.26 -22.64 21.40
CA LEU A 350 15.02 -22.85 22.15
C LEU A 350 15.12 -22.29 23.58
N PRO A 351 13.99 -22.02 24.28
CA PRO A 351 13.99 -21.45 25.62
C PRO A 351 14.71 -22.28 26.69
N ASP A 352 14.80 -23.59 26.49
CA ASP A 352 15.51 -24.53 27.35
C ASP A 352 17.03 -24.61 27.05
N GLY A 353 17.51 -23.81 26.08
CA GLY A 353 18.91 -23.76 25.66
C GLY A 353 19.28 -24.73 24.55
N ARG A 354 18.38 -25.64 24.13
CA ARG A 354 18.60 -26.55 23.01
C ARG A 354 18.65 -25.80 21.68
N LYS A 355 19.22 -26.45 20.67
CA LYS A 355 19.37 -25.87 19.33
C LYS A 355 18.70 -26.75 18.31
N GLN A 356 17.78 -26.19 17.55
CA GLN A 356 17.13 -26.89 16.46
C GLN A 356 17.60 -26.35 15.10
N ARG A 357 17.75 -27.26 14.14
CA ARG A 357 18.07 -26.92 12.75
C ARG A 357 16.79 -26.72 11.95
N VAL A 358 16.59 -25.50 11.47
CA VAL A 358 15.48 -25.14 10.57
C VAL A 358 16.06 -24.87 9.19
N PHE A 359 15.37 -25.29 8.15
CA PHE A 359 15.71 -25.07 6.77
C PHE A 359 14.66 -24.20 6.11
N VAL A 360 15.11 -23.21 5.35
CA VAL A 360 14.25 -22.36 4.54
C VAL A 360 14.69 -22.46 3.09
N GLU A 361 13.77 -22.78 2.20
CA GLU A 361 14.05 -22.91 0.77
C GLU A 361 12.89 -22.38 -0.07
N SER A 362 13.19 -21.99 -1.30
CA SER A 362 12.18 -21.60 -2.27
C SER A 362 11.80 -22.82 -3.11
N SER A 363 10.51 -23.14 -3.21
CA SER A 363 10.05 -24.16 -4.16
C SER A 363 9.61 -23.49 -5.47
N ASN A 364 10.07 -24.01 -6.61
CA ASN A 364 9.52 -23.67 -7.92
C ASN A 364 8.36 -24.64 -8.22
N HIS A 365 7.13 -24.27 -7.86
CA HIS A 365 5.95 -25.06 -8.25
C HIS A 365 5.54 -24.78 -9.70
N LYS A 366 4.89 -25.77 -10.34
CA LYS A 366 4.46 -25.73 -11.75
C LYS A 366 3.44 -24.63 -12.12
N ASN A 367 2.88 -23.92 -11.13
CA ASN A 367 1.81 -22.92 -11.33
C ASN A 367 2.30 -21.47 -11.13
N ASP A 368 3.58 -21.15 -11.37
CA ASP A 368 4.19 -19.82 -11.20
C ASP A 368 4.19 -19.23 -9.77
N GLU A 369 3.50 -19.86 -8.82
CA GLU A 369 3.58 -19.48 -7.40
C GLU A 369 4.88 -19.98 -6.77
N LYS A 370 5.80 -19.06 -6.49
CA LYS A 370 6.99 -19.33 -5.69
C LYS A 370 6.59 -19.39 -4.21
N LEU A 371 6.73 -20.57 -3.61
CA LEU A 371 6.46 -20.78 -2.19
C LEU A 371 7.76 -20.72 -1.39
N LEU A 372 7.65 -20.20 -0.17
CA LEU A 372 8.66 -20.25 0.87
C LEU A 372 8.35 -21.46 1.75
N LEU A 373 9.23 -22.44 1.74
CA LEU A 373 9.12 -23.66 2.53
C LEU A 373 10.01 -23.52 3.77
N ILE A 374 9.43 -23.71 4.95
CA ILE A 374 10.13 -23.67 6.24
C ILE A 374 9.96 -25.04 6.88
N TYR A 375 11.06 -25.76 7.16
CA TYR A 375 10.97 -27.09 7.76
C TYR A 375 12.07 -27.36 8.76
N SER A 376 11.82 -28.23 9.74
CA SER A 376 12.80 -28.71 10.71
C SER A 376 12.79 -30.23 10.72
N ILE A 377 13.97 -30.82 10.86
CA ILE A 377 14.13 -32.27 10.94
C ILE A 377 13.67 -32.72 12.33
N CYS A 378 12.81 -33.74 12.39
CA CYS A 378 12.43 -34.39 13.65
C CYS A 378 13.35 -35.58 13.90
N CYS A 379 13.21 -36.67 13.12
CA CYS A 379 14.03 -37.88 13.25
C CYS A 379 14.03 -38.68 11.93
N PRO A 380 14.90 -39.69 11.76
CA PRO A 380 14.80 -40.62 10.63
C PRO A 380 13.40 -41.26 10.55
N ALA A 381 12.87 -41.34 9.34
CA ALA A 381 11.57 -41.94 9.05
C ALA A 381 11.74 -43.45 8.92
N THR A 382 11.54 -44.16 10.02
CA THR A 382 11.52 -45.62 10.06
C THR A 382 10.07 -46.13 10.15
N ASP A 383 9.82 -47.30 9.57
CA ASP A 383 8.48 -47.91 9.51
C ASP A 383 7.82 -48.06 10.90
N SER A 384 8.64 -48.24 11.95
CA SER A 384 8.19 -48.32 13.35
C SER A 384 7.50 -47.06 13.87
N PHE A 385 7.72 -45.90 13.23
CA PHE A 385 7.20 -44.61 13.68
C PHE A 385 6.00 -44.12 12.85
N TYR A 386 5.64 -44.79 11.75
CA TYR A 386 4.64 -44.29 10.80
C TYR A 386 3.25 -44.12 11.40
N GLU A 387 2.79 -45.09 12.19
CA GLU A 387 1.46 -45.01 12.83
C GLU A 387 1.40 -43.84 13.84
N THR A 388 2.40 -43.73 14.70
CA THR A 388 2.49 -42.63 15.67
C THR A 388 2.60 -41.28 14.98
N ALA A 389 3.43 -41.16 13.94
CA ALA A 389 3.60 -39.94 13.16
C ALA A 389 2.30 -39.49 12.48
N LEU A 390 1.50 -40.41 11.92
CA LEU A 390 0.19 -40.11 11.35
C LEU A 390 -0.79 -39.57 12.40
N ARG A 391 -0.81 -40.18 13.60
CA ARG A 391 -1.64 -39.69 14.71
C ARG A 391 -1.22 -38.30 15.14
N LEU A 392 0.08 -38.07 15.36
CA LEU A 392 0.60 -36.76 15.72
C LEU A 392 0.23 -35.71 14.67
N ASN A 393 0.38 -36.01 13.39
CA ASN A 393 0.03 -35.10 12.31
C ASN A 393 -1.46 -34.69 12.34
N SER A 394 -2.36 -35.58 12.78
CA SER A 394 -3.79 -35.26 12.93
C SER A 394 -4.11 -34.35 14.12
N GLU A 395 -3.19 -34.21 15.08
CA GLU A 395 -3.32 -33.41 16.30
C GLU A 395 -2.61 -32.05 16.19
N LEU A 396 -1.79 -31.83 15.15
CA LEU A 396 -1.06 -30.59 14.93
C LEU A 396 -2.02 -29.44 14.61
N SER A 397 -1.90 -28.35 15.37
CA SER A 397 -2.65 -27.11 15.13
C SER A 397 -2.02 -26.19 14.08
N HIS A 398 -0.76 -26.46 13.69
CA HIS A 398 -0.01 -25.64 12.75
C HIS A 398 0.98 -26.52 11.96
N GLY A 399 1.16 -26.19 10.68
CA GLY A 399 1.98 -26.95 9.75
C GLY A 399 1.52 -28.39 9.55
N GLY A 400 2.41 -29.22 9.03
CA GLY A 400 2.22 -30.66 8.97
C GLY A 400 3.51 -31.44 9.12
N LEU A 401 3.35 -32.72 9.43
CA LEU A 401 4.43 -33.70 9.36
C LEU A 401 4.53 -34.25 7.93
N ALA A 402 5.73 -34.22 7.37
CA ALA A 402 6.03 -34.77 6.05
C ALA A 402 7.26 -35.68 6.11
N ILE A 403 7.42 -36.53 5.10
CA ILE A 403 8.65 -37.30 4.90
C ILE A 403 9.49 -36.60 3.82
N ARG A 404 10.76 -36.36 4.11
CA ARG A 404 11.72 -35.82 3.15
C ARG A 404 13.02 -36.61 3.16
N GLU A 405 13.59 -36.79 1.98
CA GLU A 405 14.91 -37.39 1.83
C GLU A 405 16.00 -36.32 2.03
N ILE A 406 16.87 -36.53 3.01
CA ILE A 406 17.96 -35.62 3.39
C ILE A 406 19.23 -36.46 3.48
N GLU A 407 20.24 -36.13 2.67
CA GLU A 407 21.51 -36.86 2.59
C GLU A 407 21.34 -38.38 2.33
N GLY A 408 20.30 -38.75 1.55
CA GLY A 408 20.00 -40.14 1.20
C GLY A 408 19.25 -40.93 2.28
N VAL A 409 18.78 -40.25 3.34
CA VAL A 409 17.98 -40.85 4.41
C VAL A 409 16.63 -40.15 4.50
N SER A 410 15.55 -40.94 4.51
CA SER A 410 14.20 -40.43 4.76
C SER A 410 14.08 -39.97 6.21
N HIS A 411 13.60 -38.74 6.42
CA HIS A 411 13.37 -38.14 7.72
C HIS A 411 11.92 -37.65 7.83
N PHE A 412 11.36 -37.75 9.03
CA PHE A 412 10.21 -36.95 9.41
C PHE A 412 10.64 -35.51 9.59
N VAL A 413 9.90 -34.60 8.97
CA VAL A 413 10.11 -33.17 9.09
C VAL A 413 8.80 -32.49 9.45
N MET A 414 8.89 -31.51 10.34
CA MET A 414 7.83 -30.55 10.56
C MET A 414 7.95 -29.48 9.46
N VAL A 415 6.86 -29.16 8.76
CA VAL A 415 6.88 -28.26 7.61
C VAL A 415 5.73 -27.26 7.60
N ASP A 416 6.06 -26.03 7.19
CA ASP A 416 5.15 -24.94 6.85
C ASP A 416 5.46 -24.41 5.45
N THR A 417 4.43 -23.89 4.78
CA THR A 417 4.55 -23.34 3.42
C THR A 417 3.79 -22.02 3.31
N TYR A 418 4.45 -20.99 2.77
CA TYR A 418 3.88 -19.66 2.59
C TYR A 418 4.06 -19.14 1.15
N PRO A 419 3.14 -18.31 0.63
CA PRO A 419 3.39 -17.60 -0.62
C PRO A 419 4.53 -16.57 -0.44
N ARG A 420 5.65 -16.76 -1.15
CA ARG A 420 6.87 -15.95 -0.94
C ARG A 420 6.67 -14.46 -1.18
N GLY A 421 5.76 -14.11 -2.09
CA GLY A 421 5.47 -12.72 -2.45
C GLY A 421 4.71 -11.92 -1.41
N THR A 422 3.87 -12.59 -0.62
CA THR A 422 2.93 -11.92 0.29
C THR A 422 3.17 -12.23 1.75
N VAL A 423 4.03 -13.21 2.07
CA VAL A 423 4.31 -13.59 3.46
C VAL A 423 4.84 -12.40 4.25
N ASP A 424 4.29 -12.23 5.46
CA ASP A 424 4.73 -11.18 6.38
C ASP A 424 5.99 -11.65 7.15
N PRO A 425 6.99 -10.78 7.36
CA PRO A 425 8.18 -11.14 8.14
C PRO A 425 7.89 -11.64 9.56
N GLU A 426 6.83 -11.16 10.23
CA GLU A 426 6.40 -11.67 11.53
C GLU A 426 5.86 -13.10 11.45
N GLU A 427 5.15 -13.44 10.37
CA GLU A 427 4.68 -14.81 10.13
C GLU A 427 5.87 -15.76 9.92
N VAL A 428 6.87 -15.33 9.15
CA VAL A 428 8.12 -16.10 8.97
C VAL A 428 8.83 -16.30 10.31
N ARG A 429 8.96 -15.24 11.13
CA ARG A 429 9.60 -15.35 12.45
C ARG A 429 8.86 -16.34 13.36
N LYS A 430 7.54 -16.27 13.41
CA LYS A 430 6.71 -17.19 14.22
C LYS A 430 6.81 -18.63 13.72
N SER A 431 6.71 -18.84 12.42
CA SER A 431 6.81 -20.17 11.80
C SER A 431 8.16 -20.82 12.08
N VAL A 432 9.28 -20.10 11.91
CA VAL A 432 10.62 -20.62 12.20
C VAL A 432 10.74 -21.16 13.64
N ARG A 433 10.19 -20.44 14.63
CA ARG A 433 10.21 -20.87 16.03
C ARG A 433 9.27 -22.05 16.28
N LEU A 434 8.05 -21.96 15.78
CA LEU A 434 7.03 -22.98 16.03
C LEU A 434 7.39 -24.31 15.36
N VAL A 435 7.93 -24.28 14.14
CA VAL A 435 8.44 -25.46 13.44
C VAL A 435 9.64 -26.08 14.18
N ALA A 436 10.52 -25.25 14.74
CA ALA A 436 11.63 -25.74 15.57
C ALA A 436 11.13 -26.43 16.85
N GLU A 437 10.27 -25.76 17.62
CA GLU A 437 9.71 -26.28 18.88
C GLU A 437 8.89 -27.55 18.66
N THR A 438 8.08 -27.57 17.59
CA THR A 438 7.22 -28.71 17.28
C THR A 438 8.03 -29.90 16.78
N ALA A 439 9.06 -29.67 15.95
CA ALA A 439 9.93 -30.76 15.48
C ALA A 439 10.66 -31.44 16.64
N ASP A 440 11.17 -30.66 17.58
CA ASP A 440 11.83 -31.15 18.79
C ASP A 440 10.85 -31.94 19.69
N SER A 441 9.62 -31.44 19.86
CA SER A 441 8.57 -32.17 20.59
C SER A 441 8.20 -33.49 19.91
N VAL A 442 8.09 -33.49 18.57
CA VAL A 442 7.75 -34.69 17.80
C VAL A 442 8.88 -35.71 17.88
N GLU A 443 10.14 -35.28 17.78
CA GLU A 443 11.30 -36.15 17.96
C GLU A 443 11.23 -36.84 19.32
N ASN A 444 11.11 -36.08 20.41
CA ASN A 444 11.00 -36.62 21.77
C ASN A 444 9.88 -37.67 21.91
N GLN A 445 8.73 -37.45 21.27
CA GLN A 445 7.60 -38.38 21.32
C GLN A 445 7.79 -39.64 20.48
N LEU A 446 8.54 -39.56 19.37
CA LEU A 446 8.77 -40.69 18.47
C LEU A 446 9.94 -41.56 18.91
N THR A 447 11.05 -40.96 19.33
CA THR A 447 12.30 -41.66 19.59
C THR A 447 12.49 -42.00 21.07
N ASN A 448 11.79 -41.30 21.98
CA ASN A 448 12.10 -41.33 23.43
C ASN A 448 13.57 -41.01 23.73
N ALA A 449 14.28 -40.37 22.79
CA ALA A 449 15.71 -40.09 22.84
C ALA A 449 16.07 -38.86 22.01
N ASP A 450 16.99 -38.04 22.52
CA ASP A 450 17.47 -36.82 21.84
C ASP A 450 18.55 -37.18 20.80
N LEU A 451 18.29 -36.98 19.50
CA LEU A 451 19.20 -37.37 18.40
C LEU A 451 19.75 -36.18 17.60
N ASN A 452 19.41 -34.92 17.92
CA ASN A 452 19.58 -33.78 17.00
C ASN A 452 20.67 -32.75 17.29
#